data_AF-A0A968DHA1-F1
#
_entry.id   AF-A0A968DHA1-F1
#
_cell.length_a   1.000
_cell.length_b   1.000
_cell.length_c   1.000
_cell.angle_alpha   90.00
_cell.angle_beta   90.00
_cell.angle_gamma   90.00
#
_symmetry.space_group_name_H-M   'P 1'
#
loop_
_entity.id
_entity.type
_entity.pdbx_description
1 polymer ?
#
loop_
_entity_poly.entity_id
_entity_poly.type
_entity_poly.pdbx_seq_one_letter_code
_entity_poly.pdbx_strand_id
1 'polypeptide(L)'
;KSAIHRLLEEFKTNTDAKASLSTSTDKLDDLSPEANTALFHICQEALGNAAKHARANSVDVNIWSNGSRILMEVKDDGVGFDLDKT
;
A
#
# COMPACT_ATOMS: atom_id res chain seq x y z
N LYS A 1 -16.24 -0.31 4.25
CA LYS A 1 -14.84 0.17 4.37
C LYS A 1 -13.93 -0.90 3.76
N SER A 2 -13.06 -0.56 2.80
CA SER A 2 -12.25 -1.57 2.08
C SER A 2 -11.21 -2.22 3.01
N ALA A 3 -10.76 -3.43 2.69
CA ALA A 3 -9.75 -4.15 3.46
C ALA A 3 -8.42 -3.38 3.57
N ILE A 4 -8.06 -2.61 2.52
CA ILE A 4 -6.87 -1.75 2.47
C ILE A 4 -6.96 -0.62 3.48
N HIS A 5 -8.14 0.00 3.63
CA HIS A 5 -8.34 1.02 4.65
C HIS A 5 -8.08 0.46 6.05
N ARG A 6 -8.42 -0.80 6.32
CA ARG A 6 -8.12 -1.43 7.63
C ARG A 6 -6.61 -1.58 7.84
N LEU A 7 -5.87 -2.03 6.82
CA LEU A 7 -4.41 -2.15 6.90
C LEU A 7 -3.74 -0.81 7.25
N LEU A 8 -4.19 0.28 6.63
CA LEU A 8 -3.66 1.61 6.92
C LEU A 8 -3.94 2.10 8.33
N GLU A 9 -5.13 1.81 8.87
CA GLU A 9 -5.45 2.15 10.27
C GLU A 9 -4.62 1.32 11.26
N GLU A 10 -4.39 0.04 10.95
CA GLU A 10 -3.48 -0.82 11.74
C GLU A 10 -2.04 -0.31 11.66
N PHE A 11 -1.57 0.11 10.49
CA PHE A 11 -0.25 0.70 10.32
C PHE A 11 -0.08 1.97 11.17
N LYS A 12 -1.06 2.89 11.13
CA LYS A 12 -1.06 4.11 11.97
C LYS A 12 -1.12 3.80 13.47
N THR A 13 -1.73 2.68 13.86
CA THR A 13 -1.83 2.30 15.28
C THR A 13 -0.54 1.69 15.79
N ASN A 14 0.18 0.96 14.92
CA ASN A 14 1.40 0.24 15.27
C ASN A 14 2.68 1.04 15.01
N THR A 15 2.58 2.24 14.45
CA THR A 15 3.71 3.11 14.11
C THR A 15 3.37 4.56 14.44
N ASP A 16 4.39 5.41 14.61
CA ASP A 16 4.20 6.87 14.73
C ASP A 16 4.10 7.57 13.36
N ALA A 17 4.14 6.80 12.26
CA ALA A 17 4.12 7.33 10.91
C ALA A 17 2.71 7.70 10.46
N LYS A 18 2.62 8.79 9.69
CA LYS A 18 1.37 9.17 9.01
C LYS A 18 1.11 8.19 7.86
N ALA A 19 -0.17 7.93 7.58
CA ALA A 19 -0.53 7.12 6.43
C ALA A 19 -1.76 7.64 5.70
N SER A 20 -1.74 7.58 4.37
CA SER A 20 -2.83 8.06 3.51
C SER A 20 -3.25 7.01 2.47
N LEU A 21 -4.51 7.09 2.04
CA LEU A 21 -5.05 6.32 0.92
C LEU A 21 -5.69 7.27 -0.07
N SER A 22 -5.28 7.19 -1.33
CA SER A 22 -6.01 7.80 -2.44
C SER A 22 -6.46 6.72 -3.42
N THR A 23 -7.73 6.80 -3.82
CA THR A 23 -8.30 5.91 -4.84
C THR A 23 -8.94 6.76 -5.92
N SER A 24 -8.44 6.67 -7.15
CA SER A 24 -8.91 7.41 -8.31
C SER A 24 -9.47 6.48 -9.40
N THR A 25 -10.21 5.45 -8.99
CA THR A 25 -10.85 4.48 -9.90
C THR A 25 -12.07 3.85 -9.24
N ASP A 26 -13.11 3.63 -10.03
CA ASP A 26 -14.32 2.86 -9.70
C ASP A 26 -14.17 1.37 -10.00
N LYS A 27 -13.31 1.03 -10.97
CA LYS A 27 -12.97 -0.36 -11.38
C LYS A 27 -12.35 -1.27 -10.31
N LEU A 28 -12.17 -0.79 -9.08
CA LEU A 28 -11.60 -1.61 -8.00
C LEU A 28 -12.59 -2.71 -7.58
N ASP A 29 -13.88 -2.41 -7.62
CA ASP A 29 -14.95 -3.36 -7.29
C ASP A 29 -15.16 -4.41 -8.41
N ASP A 30 -14.67 -4.14 -9.62
CA ASP A 30 -14.72 -5.04 -10.77
C ASP A 30 -13.57 -6.07 -10.80
N LEU A 31 -12.61 -5.96 -9.87
CA LEU A 31 -11.50 -6.91 -9.78
C LEU A 31 -12.00 -8.30 -9.44
N SER A 32 -11.39 -9.32 -10.07
CA SER A 32 -11.63 -10.70 -9.67
C SER A 32 -11.25 -10.91 -8.19
N PRO A 33 -11.85 -11.88 -7.50
CA PRO A 33 -11.49 -12.20 -6.11
C PRO A 33 -9.99 -12.42 -5.92
N GLU A 34 -9.35 -13.11 -6.87
CA GLU A 34 -7.91 -13.40 -6.85
C GLU A 34 -7.08 -12.11 -6.96
N ALA A 35 -7.47 -11.20 -7.85
CA ALA A 35 -6.79 -9.91 -8.00
C ALA A 35 -6.96 -9.03 -6.76
N ASN A 36 -8.16 -9.01 -6.15
CA ASN A 36 -8.42 -8.32 -4.90
C ASN A 36 -7.56 -8.87 -3.75
N THR A 37 -7.47 -10.19 -3.62
CA THR A 37 -6.60 -10.85 -2.62
C THR A 37 -5.13 -10.55 -2.86
N ALA A 38 -4.66 -10.60 -4.10
CA ALA A 38 -3.27 -10.28 -4.44
C ALA A 38 -2.93 -8.82 -4.08
N LEU A 39 -3.79 -7.89 -4.46
CA LEU A 39 -3.61 -6.46 -4.19
C LEU A 39 -3.63 -6.16 -2.68
N PHE A 40 -4.44 -6.88 -1.90
CA PHE A 40 -4.41 -6.82 -0.44
C PHE A 40 -3.07 -7.28 0.14
N HIS A 41 -2.57 -8.46 -0.26
CA HIS A 41 -1.31 -8.99 0.27
C HIS A 41 -0.09 -8.16 -0.14
N ILE A 42 -0.08 -7.62 -1.37
CA ILE A 42 0.97 -6.69 -1.82
C ILE A 42 1.00 -5.45 -0.92
N CYS A 43 -0.16 -4.84 -0.65
CA CYS A 43 -0.25 -3.69 0.23
C CYS A 43 0.18 -4.03 1.67
N GLN A 44 -0.27 -5.17 2.19
CA GLN A 44 0.08 -5.65 3.53
C GLN A 44 1.60 -5.80 3.69
N GLU A 45 2.26 -6.45 2.74
CA GLU A 45 3.71 -6.68 2.78
C GLU A 45 4.49 -5.38 2.62
N ALA A 46 4.07 -4.50 1.70
CA ALA A 46 4.70 -3.20 1.51
C ALA A 46 4.63 -2.32 2.78
N LEU A 47 3.46 -2.24 3.42
CA LEU A 47 3.30 -1.55 4.70
C LEU A 47 4.11 -2.23 5.82
N GLY A 48 4.18 -3.56 5.83
CA GLY A 48 5.01 -4.32 6.77
C GLY A 48 6.49 -3.98 6.63
N ASN A 49 6.99 -3.84 5.40
CA ASN A 49 8.37 -3.46 5.12
C ASN A 49 8.65 -2.01 5.52
N ALA A 50 7.74 -1.08 5.22
CA ALA A 50 7.86 0.30 5.68
C ALA A 50 7.94 0.40 7.21
N ALA A 51 7.05 -0.32 7.92
CA ALA A 51 7.00 -0.31 9.38
C ALA A 51 8.28 -0.87 10.03
N LYS A 52 8.84 -1.95 9.48
CA LYS A 52 9.99 -2.66 10.06
C LYS A 52 11.33 -2.05 9.67
N HIS A 53 11.44 -1.48 8.47
CA HIS A 53 12.74 -1.22 7.85
C HIS A 53 12.94 0.24 7.42
N ALA A 54 11.90 0.94 6.98
CA ALA A 54 12.07 2.23 6.32
C ALA A 54 12.41 3.39 7.26
N ARG A 55 12.05 3.30 8.56
CA ARG A 55 12.11 4.46 9.49
C ARG A 55 11.42 5.70 8.91
N ALA A 56 10.34 5.48 8.17
CA ALA A 56 9.56 6.50 7.48
C ALA A 56 8.72 7.31 8.47
N ASN A 57 8.50 8.59 8.17
CA ASN A 57 7.54 9.45 8.86
C ASN A 57 6.18 9.45 8.17
N SER A 58 6.14 9.05 6.89
CA SER A 58 4.91 8.98 6.12
C SER A 58 4.92 7.83 5.11
N VAL A 59 3.73 7.27 4.87
CA VAL A 59 3.48 6.29 3.81
C VAL A 59 2.18 6.65 3.06
N ASP A 60 2.27 6.72 1.75
CA ASP A 60 1.15 7.00 0.86
C ASP A 60 0.81 5.76 0.04
N VAL A 61 -0.47 5.38 0.02
CA VAL A 61 -1.01 4.32 -0.84
C VAL A 61 -1.91 4.94 -1.89
N ASN A 62 -1.55 4.80 -3.15
CA ASN A 62 -2.30 5.33 -4.30
C ASN A 62 -2.79 4.19 -5.17
N ILE A 63 -4.08 4.19 -5.52
CA ILE A 63 -4.69 3.20 -6.41
C ILE A 63 -5.44 3.92 -7.52
N TRP A 64 -5.12 3.58 -8.77
CA TRP A 64 -5.77 4.18 -9.94
C TRP A 64 -5.86 3.17 -11.08
N SER A 65 -6.71 3.47 -12.07
CA SER A 65 -6.77 2.70 -13.30
C SER A 65 -5.96 3.39 -14.41
N ASN A 66 -5.30 2.57 -15.24
CA ASN A 66 -4.66 2.98 -16.48
C ASN A 66 -5.13 2.03 -17.59
N GLY A 67 -6.12 2.48 -18.36
CA GLY A 67 -6.80 1.66 -19.35
C GLY A 67 -7.54 0.47 -18.72
N SER A 68 -7.10 -0.75 -19.03
CA SER A 68 -7.62 -2.01 -18.49
C SER A 68 -6.86 -2.52 -17.27
N ARG A 69 -5.87 -1.77 -16.77
CA ARG A 69 -5.05 -2.18 -15.62
C ARG A 69 -5.43 -1.37 -14.38
N ILE A 70 -5.36 -2.02 -13.24
CA ILE A 70 -5.29 -1.36 -11.93
C ILE A 70 -3.83 -1.27 -11.53
N LEU A 71 -3.41 -0.09 -11.07
CA LEU A 71 -2.10 0.14 -10.50
C LEU A 71 -2.26 0.49 -9.02
N MET A 72 -1.32 0.00 -8.22
CA MET A 72 -1.12 0.37 -6.85
C MET A 72 0.31 0.86 -6.68
N GLU A 73 0.46 1.97 -6.00
CA GLU A 73 1.74 2.49 -5.53
C GLU A 73 1.69 2.56 -4.01
N VAL A 74 2.73 2.05 -3.36
CA VAL A 74 2.99 2.25 -1.93
C VAL A 74 4.32 2.96 -1.84
N LYS A 75 4.30 4.18 -1.31
CA LYS A 75 5.48 5.04 -1.24
C LYS A 75 5.70 5.48 0.20
N ASP A 76 6.88 5.23 0.72
CA ASP A 76 7.34 5.79 1.98
C ASP A 76 8.43 6.86 1.77
N ASP A 77 8.67 7.67 2.79
CA ASP A 77 9.74 8.69 2.84
C ASP A 77 10.97 8.23 3.65
N GLY A 78 11.15 6.91 3.78
CA GLY A 78 12.17 6.32 4.61
C GLY A 78 13.56 6.27 3.97
N VAL A 79 14.46 5.53 4.62
CA VAL A 79 15.89 5.46 4.29
C VAL A 79 16.20 4.64 3.03
N GLY A 80 15.22 3.93 2.47
CA GLY A 80 15.41 3.01 1.36
C GLY A 80 16.27 1.80 1.70
N PHE A 81 16.66 1.04 0.68
CA PHE A 81 17.57 -0.10 0.79
C PHE A 81 18.39 -0.30 -0.48
N ASP A 82 19.49 -1.03 -0.35
CA ASP A 82 20.41 -1.35 -1.45
C ASP A 82 19.86 -2.54 -2.26
N LEU A 83 19.56 -2.31 -3.55
CA LEU A 83 18.99 -3.32 -4.44
C LEU A 83 20.02 -4.37 -4.89
N ASP A 84 21.31 -4.05 -4.81
CA ASP A 84 22.40 -4.92 -5.28
C ASP A 84 22.86 -5.96 -4.24
N LYS A 85 22.25 -5.97 -3.06
CA LYS A 85 22.60 -6.85 -1.93
C LYS A 85 21.58 -7.96 -1.63
N THR A 86 20.69 -8.26 -2.57
CA THR A 86 19.64 -9.29 -2.38
C THR A 86 19.98 -10.60 -3.07
#